data_AF-A0A7W1DSK5-F1
#
_entry.id   AF-A0A7W1DSK5-F1
#
_cell.length_a   1.000
_cell.length_b   1.000
_cell.length_c   1.000
_cell.angle_alpha   90.00
_cell.angle_beta   90.00
_cell.angle_gamma   90.00
#
_symmetry.space_group_name_H-M   'P 1'
#
loop_
_entity.id
_entity.type
_entity.pdbx_description
1 polymer ?
#
loop_
_entity_poly.entity_id
_entity_poly.type
_entity_poly.pdbx_seq_one_letter_code
_entity_poly.pdbx_strand_id
1 'polypeptide(L)'
;MAETSDYWNPKNETMSREDLRSLQHLKLKRLCEWAYAKSDFHRRRWDTAKFHPDQLASLDDLQRIPFMTRADWMEAQAVAPPFGSLLTTPRDHAIRYHTTSGTTGKTPLRVLDSTKDWEWISEMWAYGLWGFGLRPKDVVLFAFSYGTFIGFWGAHYACEKIGCLVLSTGSATT
;
A
#
# COMPACT_ATOMS: atom_id res chain seq x y z
N MET A 1 -5.61 -33.38 -12.29
CA MET A 1 -5.50 -31.90 -12.24
C MET A 1 -4.68 -31.61 -10.99
N ALA A 2 -3.58 -30.86 -11.09
CA ALA A 2 -2.82 -30.51 -9.89
C ALA A 2 -3.74 -29.71 -8.97
N GLU A 3 -3.92 -30.15 -7.72
CA GLU A 3 -4.70 -29.42 -6.72
C GLU A 3 -4.08 -28.04 -6.55
N THR A 4 -4.77 -27.01 -7.05
CA THR A 4 -4.41 -25.62 -6.77
C THR A 4 -4.60 -25.39 -5.28
N SER A 5 -3.54 -24.95 -4.59
CA SER A 5 -3.61 -24.68 -3.15
C SER A 5 -4.79 -23.76 -2.80
N ASP A 6 -5.42 -23.95 -1.65
CA ASP A 6 -6.46 -23.03 -1.17
C ASP A 6 -5.91 -21.63 -0.83
N TYR A 7 -4.59 -21.49 -0.73
CA TYR A 7 -3.89 -20.25 -0.39
C TYR A 7 -3.09 -19.73 -1.58
N TRP A 8 -3.07 -18.41 -1.77
CA TRP A 8 -2.24 -17.76 -2.78
C TRP A 8 -0.74 -17.86 -2.42
N ASN A 9 -0.44 -17.70 -1.13
CA ASN A 9 0.89 -17.81 -0.55
C ASN A 9 0.80 -18.65 0.74
N PRO A 10 0.80 -19.99 0.62
CA PRO A 10 0.67 -20.90 1.76
C PRO A 10 1.67 -20.59 2.87
N LYS A 11 2.93 -20.26 2.51
CA LYS A 11 4.00 -19.95 3.45
C LYS A 11 3.63 -18.81 4.41
N ASN A 12 2.97 -17.76 3.92
CA ASN A 12 2.60 -16.62 4.75
C ASN A 12 1.21 -16.79 5.38
N GLU A 13 0.26 -17.39 4.65
CA GLU A 13 -1.14 -17.50 5.09
C GLU A 13 -1.33 -18.56 6.19
N THR A 14 -0.54 -19.63 6.16
CA THR A 14 -0.60 -20.71 7.14
C THR A 14 0.53 -20.63 8.18
N MET A 15 1.22 -19.49 8.25
CA MET A 15 2.29 -19.25 9.22
C MET A 15 1.74 -19.34 10.66
N SER A 16 2.53 -19.92 11.57
CA SER A 16 2.16 -19.95 12.99
C SER A 16 1.98 -18.52 13.53
N ARG A 17 1.15 -18.35 14.57
CA ARG A 17 0.90 -17.00 15.13
C ARG A 17 2.16 -16.39 15.73
N GLU A 18 3.05 -17.21 16.28
CA GLU A 18 4.34 -16.77 16.80
C GLU A 18 5.26 -16.28 15.67
N ASP A 19 5.44 -17.09 14.63
CA ASP A 19 6.28 -16.73 13.48
C ASP A 19 5.75 -15.48 12.76
N LEU A 20 4.42 -15.37 12.64
CA LEU A 20 3.79 -14.20 12.03
C LEU A 20 4.06 -12.92 12.83
N ARG A 21 3.96 -12.98 14.17
CA ARG A 21 4.29 -11.84 15.03
C ARG A 21 5.77 -11.46 14.93
N SER A 22 6.66 -12.44 14.89
CA SER A 22 8.09 -12.22 14.69
C SER A 22 8.39 -11.57 13.32
N LEU A 23 7.75 -12.04 12.25
CA LEU A 23 7.87 -11.45 10.93
C LEU A 23 7.32 -10.01 10.87
N GLN A 24 6.18 -9.76 11.51
CA GLN A 24 5.58 -8.43 11.60
C GLN A 24 6.50 -7.46 12.34
N HIS A 25 7.07 -7.86 13.48
CA HIS A 25 8.03 -7.03 14.23
C HIS A 25 9.26 -6.70 13.39
N LEU A 26 9.86 -7.70 12.74
CA LEU A 26 11.00 -7.50 11.85
C LEU A 26 10.69 -6.50 10.72
N LYS A 27 9.53 -6.65 10.07
CA LYS A 27 9.11 -5.76 8.97
C LYS A 27 8.81 -4.35 9.47
N LEU A 28 8.13 -4.21 10.61
CA LEU A 28 7.82 -2.93 11.23
C LEU A 28 9.10 -2.17 11.58
N LYS A 29 10.06 -2.82 12.24
CA LYS A 29 11.34 -2.19 12.60
C LYS A 29 12.07 -1.66 11.37
N ARG A 30 12.21 -2.48 10.32
CA ARG A 30 12.82 -2.07 9.04
C ARG A 30 12.06 -0.90 8.37
N LEU A 31 10.73 -0.92 8.41
CA LEU A 31 9.91 0.16 7.87
C LEU A 31 10.17 1.47 8.64
N CYS A 32 10.24 1.41 9.96
CA CYS A 32 10.51 2.58 10.79
C CYS A 32 11.93 3.11 10.58
N GLU A 33 12.95 2.25 10.54
CA GLU A 33 14.33 2.63 10.22
C GLU A 33 14.40 3.33 8.86
N TRP A 34 13.74 2.76 7.83
CA TRP A 34 13.68 3.35 6.50
C TRP A 34 12.98 4.71 6.50
N ALA A 35 11.80 4.82 7.13
CA ALA A 35 11.03 6.05 7.19
C ALA A 35 11.79 7.15 7.94
N TYR A 36 12.43 6.83 9.06
CA TYR A 36 13.23 7.78 9.82
C TYR A 36 14.44 8.29 9.00
N ALA A 37 15.12 7.38 8.30
CA ALA A 37 16.30 7.72 7.51
C ALA A 37 15.97 8.50 6.23
N LYS A 38 14.79 8.26 5.61
CA LYS A 38 14.48 8.75 4.26
C LYS A 38 13.36 9.79 4.18
N SER A 39 12.51 9.90 5.20
CA SER A 39 11.37 10.83 5.21
C SER A 39 11.61 11.94 6.23
N ASP A 40 11.88 13.15 5.74
CA ASP A 40 12.02 14.34 6.59
C ASP A 40 10.74 14.65 7.38
N PHE A 41 9.58 14.24 6.87
CA PHE A 41 8.33 14.29 7.59
C PHE A 41 8.35 13.39 8.84
N HIS A 42 8.65 12.10 8.67
CA HIS A 42 8.62 11.13 9.77
C HIS A 42 9.72 11.42 10.79
N ARG A 43 10.94 11.73 10.34
CA ARG A 43 12.07 12.06 11.23
C ARG A 43 11.71 13.19 12.20
N ARG A 44 11.28 14.34 11.67
CA ARG A 44 10.90 15.51 12.52
C ARG A 44 9.74 15.21 13.46
N ARG A 45 8.72 14.48 13.00
CA ARG A 45 7.56 14.14 13.83
C ARG A 45 7.96 13.20 14.97
N TRP A 46 8.80 12.22 14.67
CA TRP A 46 9.25 11.22 15.65
C TRP A 46 10.25 11.81 16.65
N ASP A 47 11.17 12.69 16.21
CA ASP A 47 12.06 13.43 17.10
C ASP A 47 11.28 14.29 18.10
N THR A 48 10.25 15.03 17.62
CA THR A 48 9.36 15.82 18.47
C THR A 48 8.60 14.94 19.49
N ALA A 49 8.16 13.76 19.05
CA ALA A 49 7.49 12.78 19.92
C ALA A 49 8.47 11.97 20.79
N LYS A 50 9.78 12.22 20.69
CA LYS A 50 10.85 11.47 21.37
C LYS A 50 10.84 9.96 21.09
N PHE A 51 10.38 9.59 19.89
CA PHE A 51 10.38 8.22 19.38
C PHE A 51 11.56 8.02 18.43
N HIS A 52 12.29 6.91 18.59
CA HIS A 52 13.34 6.49 17.67
C HIS A 52 13.16 5.00 17.30
N PRO A 53 13.39 4.56 16.05
CA PRO A 53 13.18 3.16 15.63
C PRO A 53 13.92 2.11 16.49
N ASP A 54 15.08 2.45 17.06
CA ASP A 54 15.84 1.55 17.96
C ASP A 54 15.06 1.16 19.21
N GLN A 55 14.05 1.94 19.57
CA GLN A 55 13.21 1.68 20.72
C GLN A 55 12.12 0.62 20.46
N LEU A 56 11.98 0.12 19.22
CA LEU A 56 11.03 -0.93 18.86
C LEU A 56 11.58 -2.33 19.22
N ALA A 57 11.34 -2.76 20.45
CA ALA A 57 11.73 -4.08 20.95
C ALA A 57 10.68 -5.15 20.70
N SER A 58 9.40 -4.78 20.62
CA SER A 58 8.30 -5.70 20.29
C SER A 58 7.18 -5.00 19.49
N LEU A 59 6.13 -5.75 19.12
CA LEU A 59 4.93 -5.17 18.52
C LEU A 59 4.14 -4.28 19.50
N ASP A 60 4.30 -4.45 20.80
CA ASP A 60 3.58 -3.64 21.80
C ASP A 60 4.12 -2.20 21.84
N ASP A 61 5.32 -1.95 21.31
CA ASP A 61 5.88 -0.62 21.13
C ASP A 61 5.20 0.19 20.02
N LEU A 62 4.30 -0.42 19.21
CA LEU A 62 3.52 0.29 18.18
C LEU A 62 2.79 1.51 18.75
N GLN A 63 2.32 1.44 19.99
CA GLN A 63 1.62 2.53 20.68
C GLN A 63 2.47 3.80 20.87
N ARG A 64 3.80 3.69 20.72
CA ARG A 64 4.75 4.81 20.85
C ARG A 64 4.92 5.58 19.56
N ILE A 65 4.52 5.00 18.42
CA ILE A 65 4.60 5.65 17.11
C ILE A 65 3.46 6.68 17.04
N PRO A 66 3.77 7.98 16.86
CA PRO A 66 2.72 8.99 16.78
C PRO A 66 1.88 8.78 15.52
N PHE A 67 0.56 8.88 15.65
CA PHE A 67 -0.37 8.79 14.53
C PHE A 67 -0.09 9.88 13.48
N MET A 68 -0.29 9.54 12.21
CA MET A 68 -0.34 10.49 11.09
C MET A 68 -1.78 10.62 10.61
N THR A 69 -2.25 11.85 10.46
CA THR A 69 -3.59 12.13 9.96
C THR A 69 -3.55 12.60 8.50
N ARG A 70 -4.71 12.62 7.86
CA ARG A 70 -4.88 13.24 6.54
C ARG A 70 -4.49 14.72 6.54
N ALA A 71 -4.74 15.44 7.63
CA ALA A 71 -4.40 16.86 7.75
C ALA A 71 -2.88 17.07 7.76
N ASP A 72 -2.14 16.25 8.51
CA ASP A 72 -0.68 16.31 8.54
C ASP A 72 -0.06 16.10 7.14
N TRP A 73 -0.61 15.15 6.37
CA TRP A 73 -0.16 14.90 4.99
C TRP A 73 -0.47 16.11 4.09
N MET A 74 -1.69 16.65 4.15
CA MET A 74 -2.06 17.82 3.36
C MET A 74 -1.15 19.02 3.67
N GLU A 75 -0.86 19.28 4.95
CA GLU A 75 0.05 20.33 5.38
C GLU A 75 1.45 20.12 4.80
N ALA A 76 1.98 18.89 4.88
CA ALA A 76 3.29 18.58 4.32
C ALA A 76 3.37 18.86 2.80
N GLN A 77 2.29 18.60 2.04
CA GLN A 77 2.23 18.95 0.61
C GLN A 77 2.09 20.44 0.36
N ALA A 78 1.42 21.17 1.25
CA ALA A 78 1.32 22.62 1.16
C ALA A 78 2.68 23.29 1.42
N VAL A 79 3.45 22.79 2.40
CA VAL A 79 4.80 23.29 2.73
C VAL A 79 5.82 22.96 1.64
N ALA A 80 5.78 21.74 1.09
CA ALA A 80 6.73 21.27 0.08
C ALA A 80 6.01 20.67 -1.15
N PRO A 81 5.40 21.49 -2.02
CA PRO A 81 4.64 21.00 -3.15
C PRO A 81 5.50 20.24 -4.19
N PRO A 82 4.88 19.38 -5.01
CA PRO A 82 3.48 18.96 -4.96
C PRO A 82 3.23 17.71 -4.10
N PHE A 83 4.28 16.99 -3.67
CA PHE A 83 4.17 15.68 -3.02
C PHE A 83 4.50 15.69 -1.52
N GLY A 84 4.98 16.82 -1.00
CA GLY A 84 5.39 16.96 0.40
C GLY A 84 6.74 16.34 0.71
N SER A 85 7.09 16.38 1.99
CA SER A 85 8.33 15.80 2.53
C SER A 85 8.18 14.33 2.98
N LEU A 86 7.16 13.62 2.47
CA LEU A 86 6.86 12.24 2.87
C LEU A 86 7.59 11.19 2.03
N LEU A 87 7.93 11.51 0.77
CA LEU A 87 8.56 10.57 -0.16
C LEU A 87 9.86 10.01 0.44
N THR A 88 10.01 8.69 0.36
CA THR A 88 11.21 7.98 0.84
C THR A 88 12.11 7.50 -0.30
N THR A 89 11.68 7.70 -1.54
CA THR A 89 12.38 7.38 -2.77
C THR A 89 12.41 8.60 -3.69
N PRO A 90 13.43 8.72 -4.57
CA PRO A 90 13.47 9.75 -5.59
C PRO A 90 12.21 9.75 -6.50
N ARG A 91 11.78 10.93 -6.95
CA ARG A 91 10.53 11.09 -7.73
C ARG A 91 10.58 10.40 -9.10
N ASP A 92 11.75 10.28 -9.69
CA ASP A 92 11.99 9.63 -10.99
C ASP A 92 11.85 8.09 -10.94
N HIS A 93 11.79 7.50 -9.74
CA HIS A 93 11.45 6.08 -9.56
C HIS A 93 9.93 5.84 -9.62
N ALA A 94 9.13 6.90 -9.63
CA ALA A 94 7.68 6.76 -9.66
C ALA A 94 7.22 6.29 -11.04
N ILE A 95 6.40 5.24 -11.03
CA ILE A 95 5.73 4.73 -12.24
C ILE A 95 4.25 5.10 -12.26
N ARG A 96 3.68 5.55 -11.13
CA ARG A 96 2.28 5.95 -11.03
C ARG A 96 2.06 7.20 -10.20
N TYR A 97 0.97 7.88 -10.54
CA TYR A 97 0.44 9.04 -9.85
C TYR A 97 -1.01 8.80 -9.46
N HIS A 98 -1.33 9.07 -8.19
CA HIS A 98 -2.68 8.94 -7.66
C HIS A 98 -3.15 10.24 -7.02
N THR A 99 -4.47 10.41 -7.05
CA THR A 99 -5.12 11.47 -6.27
C THR A 99 -6.31 10.93 -5.53
N THR A 100 -6.53 11.42 -4.31
CA THR A 100 -7.83 11.25 -3.67
C THR A 100 -8.90 12.03 -4.43
N SER A 101 -10.18 11.70 -4.25
CA SER A 101 -11.24 12.61 -4.67
C SER A 101 -11.07 13.95 -3.95
N GLY A 102 -11.21 15.05 -4.70
CA GLY A 102 -11.30 16.38 -4.11
C GLY A 102 -12.66 16.52 -3.44
N THR A 103 -12.71 16.55 -2.11
CA THR A 103 -13.91 17.00 -1.40
C THR A 103 -13.99 18.52 -1.52
N THR A 104 -15.20 19.07 -1.69
CA THR A 104 -15.46 20.51 -1.86
C THR A 104 -14.55 21.37 -0.98
N GLY A 105 -13.68 22.17 -1.60
CA GLY A 105 -12.78 23.12 -0.94
C GLY A 105 -11.41 22.60 -0.45
N LYS A 106 -11.08 21.30 -0.58
CA LYS A 106 -9.76 20.75 -0.19
C LYS A 106 -8.98 20.22 -1.39
N THR A 107 -7.71 20.62 -1.51
CA THR A 107 -6.80 20.08 -2.52
C THR A 107 -6.69 18.55 -2.38
N PRO A 108 -6.83 17.78 -3.46
CA PRO A 108 -6.58 16.35 -3.45
C PRO A 108 -5.19 16.02 -2.92
N LEU A 109 -5.06 14.96 -2.13
CA LEU A 109 -3.75 14.40 -1.82
C LEU A 109 -3.17 13.81 -3.09
N ARG A 110 -1.87 14.04 -3.30
CA ARG A 110 -1.11 13.52 -4.44
C ARG A 110 -0.14 12.44 -3.97
N VAL A 111 -0.12 11.30 -4.64
CA VAL A 111 0.76 10.18 -4.25
C VAL A 111 1.53 9.70 -5.47
N LEU A 112 2.79 9.32 -5.25
CA LEU A 112 3.64 8.66 -6.23
C LEU A 112 3.99 7.27 -5.72
N ASP A 113 3.87 6.29 -6.60
CA ASP A 113 4.21 4.90 -6.30
C ASP A 113 5.28 4.40 -7.27
N SER A 114 6.22 3.62 -6.73
CA SER A 114 7.27 2.92 -7.48
C SER A 114 6.80 1.55 -7.98
N THR A 115 7.62 0.90 -8.82
CA THR A 115 7.36 -0.48 -9.29
C THR A 115 7.18 -1.45 -8.12
N LYS A 116 8.02 -1.32 -7.09
CA LYS A 116 7.97 -2.17 -5.88
C LYS A 116 6.64 -2.01 -5.13
N ASP A 117 6.11 -0.79 -5.07
CA ASP A 117 4.83 -0.53 -4.42
C ASP A 117 3.69 -1.21 -5.19
N TRP A 118 3.75 -1.22 -6.52
CA TRP A 118 2.74 -1.87 -7.38
C TRP A 118 2.84 -3.40 -7.43
N GLU A 119 4.05 -3.95 -7.33
CA GLU A 119 4.25 -5.39 -7.09
C GLU A 119 3.59 -5.80 -5.78
N TRP A 120 3.78 -5.02 -4.72
CA TRP A 120 3.19 -5.26 -3.41
C TRP A 120 1.65 -5.10 -3.41
N ILE A 121 1.12 -4.03 -4.03
CA ILE A 121 -0.34 -3.81 -4.15
C ILE A 121 -1.00 -4.99 -4.88
N SER A 122 -0.43 -5.40 -6.02
CA SER A 122 -0.99 -6.50 -6.83
C SER A 122 -0.93 -7.83 -6.06
N GLU A 123 0.16 -8.06 -5.33
CA GLU A 123 0.28 -9.22 -4.45
C GLU A 123 -0.80 -9.20 -3.36
N MET A 124 -0.98 -8.08 -2.65
CA MET A 124 -2.00 -7.94 -1.59
C MET A 124 -3.43 -8.21 -2.09
N TRP A 125 -3.78 -7.69 -3.27
CA TRP A 125 -5.08 -7.98 -3.88
C TRP A 125 -5.22 -9.45 -4.27
N ALA A 126 -4.14 -10.10 -4.72
CA ALA A 126 -4.16 -11.51 -5.07
C ALA A 126 -4.50 -12.42 -3.87
N TYR A 127 -3.98 -12.12 -2.67
CA TYR A 127 -4.39 -12.82 -1.43
C TYR A 127 -5.91 -12.79 -1.26
N GLY A 128 -6.51 -11.59 -1.33
CA GLY A 128 -7.95 -11.42 -1.12
C GLY A 128 -8.79 -12.11 -2.19
N LEU A 129 -8.45 -11.91 -3.46
CA LEU A 129 -9.20 -12.49 -4.58
C LEU A 129 -9.10 -14.01 -4.60
N TRP A 130 -7.91 -14.58 -4.36
CA TRP A 130 -7.75 -16.03 -4.25
C TRP A 130 -8.57 -16.61 -3.08
N GLY A 131 -8.56 -15.94 -1.92
CA GLY A 131 -9.38 -16.33 -0.77
C GLY A 131 -10.88 -16.26 -1.03
N PHE A 132 -11.33 -15.41 -1.96
CA PHE A 132 -12.71 -15.36 -2.43
C PHE A 132 -13.04 -16.39 -3.53
N GLY A 133 -12.11 -17.28 -3.85
CA GLY A 133 -12.33 -18.37 -4.81
C GLY A 133 -11.97 -18.01 -6.25
N LEU A 134 -11.39 -16.83 -6.51
CA LEU A 134 -10.91 -16.47 -7.83
C LEU A 134 -9.74 -17.37 -8.23
N ARG A 135 -9.76 -17.88 -9.46
CA ARG A 135 -8.76 -18.82 -9.98
C ARG A 135 -8.31 -18.41 -11.40
N PRO A 136 -7.17 -18.96 -11.86
CA PRO A 136 -6.75 -18.76 -13.24
C PRO A 136 -7.86 -19.16 -14.22
N LYS A 137 -8.01 -18.41 -15.32
CA LYS A 137 -9.05 -18.56 -16.35
C LYS A 137 -10.45 -18.05 -15.99
N ASP A 138 -10.69 -17.59 -14.76
CA ASP A 138 -11.91 -16.83 -14.48
C ASP A 138 -11.97 -15.57 -15.33
N VAL A 139 -13.19 -15.14 -15.69
CA VAL A 139 -13.42 -13.90 -16.44
C VAL A 139 -13.91 -12.83 -15.47
N VAL A 140 -13.15 -11.75 -15.36
CA VAL A 140 -13.41 -10.68 -14.37
C VAL A 140 -13.74 -9.38 -15.07
N LEU A 141 -14.97 -8.93 -14.89
CA LEU A 141 -15.44 -7.63 -15.38
C LEU A 141 -15.09 -6.51 -14.40
N PHE A 142 -14.34 -5.53 -14.88
CA PHE A 142 -14.04 -4.30 -14.14
C PHE A 142 -14.90 -3.15 -14.66
N ALA A 143 -16.10 -3.05 -14.08
CA ALA A 143 -17.05 -1.95 -14.30
C ALA A 143 -16.76 -0.75 -13.36
N PHE A 144 -15.52 -0.25 -13.38
CA PHE A 144 -15.12 0.95 -12.63
C PHE A 144 -14.36 1.92 -13.53
N SER A 145 -14.44 3.22 -13.23
CA SER A 145 -13.69 4.25 -13.98
C SER A 145 -12.19 4.16 -13.72
N TYR A 146 -11.42 3.94 -14.79
CA TYR A 146 -9.97 4.05 -14.75
C TYR A 146 -9.57 5.52 -14.72
N GLY A 147 -9.01 5.95 -13.59
CA GLY A 147 -8.57 7.32 -13.35
C GLY A 147 -7.49 7.37 -12.28
N THR A 148 -7.26 8.53 -11.66
CA THR A 148 -6.22 8.69 -10.63
C THR A 148 -6.56 8.01 -9.30
N PHE A 149 -7.80 7.55 -9.11
CA PHE A 149 -8.19 6.76 -7.96
C PHE A 149 -7.55 5.37 -7.99
N ILE A 150 -6.80 5.02 -6.94
CA ILE A 150 -5.93 3.83 -6.90
C ILE A 150 -6.68 2.49 -6.79
N GLY A 151 -7.87 2.47 -6.17
CA GLY A 151 -8.45 1.26 -5.57
C GLY A 151 -8.46 0.04 -6.48
N PHE A 152 -9.16 0.12 -7.62
CA PHE A 152 -9.37 -1.04 -8.48
C PHE A 152 -8.28 -1.28 -9.51
N TRP A 153 -7.29 -0.38 -9.64
CA TRP A 153 -6.07 -0.69 -10.38
C TRP A 153 -5.34 -1.86 -9.74
N GLY A 154 -5.25 -1.90 -8.40
CA GLY A 154 -4.63 -3.02 -7.69
C GLY A 154 -5.32 -4.35 -7.96
N ALA A 155 -6.65 -4.36 -7.90
CA ALA A 155 -7.46 -5.53 -8.23
C ALA A 155 -7.27 -5.96 -9.70
N HIS A 156 -7.22 -5.00 -10.63
CA HIS A 156 -6.98 -5.27 -12.05
C HIS A 156 -5.67 -6.05 -12.27
N TYR A 157 -4.55 -5.51 -11.79
CA TYR A 157 -3.24 -6.19 -11.98
C TYR A 157 -3.16 -7.50 -11.20
N ALA A 158 -3.84 -7.61 -10.06
CA ALA A 158 -3.93 -8.87 -9.35
C ALA A 158 -4.67 -9.95 -10.17
N CYS A 159 -5.78 -9.61 -10.83
CA CYS A 159 -6.48 -10.55 -11.71
C CYS A 159 -5.60 -11.00 -12.89
N GLU A 160 -4.90 -10.06 -13.55
CA GLU A 160 -3.94 -10.41 -14.61
C GLU A 160 -2.83 -11.33 -14.06
N LYS A 161 -2.30 -11.01 -12.88
CA LYS A 161 -1.26 -11.80 -12.19
C LYS A 161 -1.74 -13.19 -11.79
N ILE A 162 -2.99 -13.35 -11.36
CA ILE A 162 -3.62 -14.65 -11.06
C ILE A 162 -3.79 -15.46 -12.36
N GLY A 163 -3.90 -14.81 -13.51
CA GLY A 163 -4.15 -15.45 -14.80
C GLY A 163 -5.63 -15.48 -15.19
N CYS A 164 -6.43 -14.53 -14.68
CA CYS A 164 -7.81 -14.31 -15.11
C CYS A 164 -7.84 -13.60 -16.47
N LEU A 165 -8.92 -13.76 -17.22
CA LEU A 165 -9.26 -12.89 -18.35
C LEU A 165 -9.93 -11.62 -17.80
N VAL A 166 -9.27 -10.48 -17.97
CA VAL A 166 -9.77 -9.19 -17.46
C VAL A 166 -10.56 -8.45 -18.55
N LEU A 167 -11.81 -8.12 -18.27
CA LEU A 167 -12.67 -7.28 -19.10
C LEU A 167 -12.69 -5.85 -18.52
N SER A 168 -11.89 -4.94 -19.08
CA SER A 168 -11.75 -3.57 -18.59
C SER A 168 -12.75 -2.60 -19.24
N THR A 169 -14.02 -2.65 -18.81
CA THR A 169 -15.10 -1.87 -19.45
C THR A 169 -15.22 -0.42 -18.99
N GLY A 170 -14.43 0.02 -18.02
CA GLY A 170 -14.52 1.37 -17.49
C GLY A 170 -15.81 1.59 -16.69
N SER A 171 -16.36 2.80 -16.71
CA SER A 171 -17.60 3.14 -15.99
C SER A 171 -18.84 2.39 -16.48
N ALA A 172 -18.77 1.68 -17.61
CA ALA A 172 -19.90 0.98 -18.22
C ALA A 172 -21.17 1.84 -18.34
N THR A 173 -20.98 3.15 -18.57
CA THR A 173 -22.07 4.11 -18.81
C THR A 173 -22.51 4.01 -20.26
N THR A 174 -23.77 3.66 -20.47
CA THR A 174 -24.47 3.69 -21.77
C THR A 174 -24.88 5.10 -22.16
#